data_AF-A0A1L9V794-F1
#
_entry.id   AF-A0A1L9V794-F1
#
_cell.length_a   1.000
_cell.length_b   1.000
_cell.length_c   1.000
_cell.angle_alpha   90.00
_cell.angle_beta   90.00
_cell.angle_gamma   90.00
#
_symmetry.space_group_name_H-M   'P 1'
#
loop_
_entity.id
_entity.type
_entity.pdbx_description
1 polymer ?
#
loop_
_entity_poly.entity_id
_entity_poly.type
_entity_poly.pdbx_seq_one_letter_code
_entity_poly.pdbx_strand_id
1 'polypeptide(L)'
;MEKRENPSTPSTEVTPSDHRLAASTSSNPVADLNSNDPAKVKRALNTIDPAMVLKDMETPARPRWAESLEDWVEVHMPRSIFEPWEAQQGDEHTYYEYDGLRQRLGIRCLPTSTHDSTSRVFQAQGSQEIGKLSSQSQGQLIIGQSTQFMGFDFPGLPPNRTKEPDGYLTLRGREFPLVVLETGWAGREDDLIKDA
;
A
#
# COMPACT_ATOMS: atom_id res chain seq x y z
N MET A 1 -56.54 32.92 58.20
CA MET A 1 -57.35 34.00 57.58
C MET A 1 -56.34 34.95 56.92
N GLU A 2 -56.55 35.28 55.65
CA GLU A 2 -55.77 36.22 54.80
C GLU A 2 -54.34 35.77 54.41
N LYS A 3 -53.78 36.05 53.22
CA LYS A 3 -54.25 36.66 51.95
C LYS A 3 -53.26 36.25 50.84
N ARG A 4 -53.73 36.30 49.58
CA ARG A 4 -52.99 36.17 48.32
C ARG A 4 -51.91 37.26 48.17
N GLU A 5 -50.85 36.98 47.40
CA GLU A 5 -50.42 37.78 46.23
C GLU A 5 -49.25 37.10 45.46
N ASN A 6 -49.41 37.05 44.13
CA ASN A 6 -48.38 36.84 43.09
C ASN A 6 -48.11 38.23 42.44
N PRO A 7 -47.19 38.42 41.48
CA PRO A 7 -45.80 37.94 41.30
C PRO A 7 -44.86 39.13 40.89
N SER A 8 -43.56 38.90 40.68
CA SER A 8 -42.75 39.70 39.72
C SER A 8 -41.43 38.99 39.37
N THR A 9 -41.21 38.81 38.07
CA THR A 9 -40.02 38.30 37.39
C THR A 9 -38.81 39.23 37.51
N PRO A 10 -37.60 38.72 37.22
CA PRO A 10 -36.85 39.35 36.14
C PRO A 10 -36.30 38.34 35.12
N SER A 11 -36.16 38.86 33.91
CA SER A 11 -35.72 38.22 32.68
C SER A 11 -34.32 37.59 32.77
N THR A 12 -34.18 36.39 32.21
CA THR A 12 -32.89 35.87 31.78
C THR A 12 -32.93 35.71 30.26
N GLU A 13 -32.09 36.46 29.58
CA GLU A 13 -31.76 36.30 28.17
C GLU A 13 -31.40 34.84 27.87
N VAL A 14 -32.17 34.21 26.99
CA VAL A 14 -31.79 32.91 26.41
C VAL A 14 -30.95 33.20 25.18
N THR A 15 -29.64 33.04 25.32
CA THR A 15 -28.72 32.94 24.19
C THR A 15 -29.14 31.74 23.33
N PRO A 16 -29.28 31.86 22.00
CA PRO A 16 -29.54 30.69 21.17
C PRO A 16 -28.30 29.81 21.22
N SER A 17 -28.43 28.62 21.79
CA SER A 17 -27.42 27.59 21.67
C SER A 17 -27.33 27.21 20.19
N ASP A 18 -26.17 27.51 19.60
CA ASP A 18 -25.75 27.02 18.29
C ASP A 18 -25.88 25.50 18.25
N HIS A 19 -27.02 25.03 17.73
CA HIS A 19 -27.08 23.71 17.12
C HIS A 19 -26.22 23.76 15.86
N ARG A 20 -24.90 23.59 16.03
CA ARG A 20 -24.05 23.03 14.98
C ARG A 20 -24.58 21.64 14.68
N LEU A 21 -25.53 21.58 13.75
CA LEU A 21 -25.75 20.42 12.91
C LEU A 21 -24.39 20.06 12.32
N ALA A 22 -23.73 19.07 12.91
CA ALA A 22 -22.66 18.38 12.23
C ALA A 22 -23.27 17.87 10.93
N ALA A 23 -22.87 18.46 9.81
CA ALA A 23 -23.21 17.94 8.50
C ALA A 23 -22.71 16.50 8.47
N SER A 24 -23.60 15.54 8.66
CA SER A 24 -23.38 14.16 8.28
C SER A 24 -23.36 14.17 6.76
N THR A 25 -22.20 14.48 6.18
CA THR A 25 -21.92 14.19 4.79
C THR A 25 -22.17 12.69 4.67
N SER A 26 -23.29 12.31 4.07
CA SER A 26 -23.59 10.91 3.76
C SER A 26 -22.49 10.46 2.80
N SER A 27 -21.45 9.84 3.34
CA SER A 27 -20.36 9.27 2.55
C SER A 27 -20.98 8.22 1.65
N ASN A 28 -20.92 8.42 0.34
CA ASN A 28 -21.30 7.40 -0.61
C ASN A 28 -20.10 6.44 -0.73
N PRO A 29 -20.15 5.24 -0.14
CA PRO A 29 -18.99 4.36 -0.08
C PRO A 29 -18.50 3.96 -1.47
N VAL A 30 -19.38 3.87 -2.46
CA VAL A 30 -19.00 3.57 -3.86
C VAL A 30 -18.21 4.72 -4.50
N ALA A 31 -18.59 5.97 -4.19
CA ALA A 31 -17.82 7.12 -4.65
C ALA A 31 -16.45 7.21 -3.94
N ASP A 32 -16.42 6.86 -2.65
CA ASP A 32 -15.21 6.89 -1.83
C ASP A 32 -14.17 5.84 -2.23
N LEU A 33 -14.56 4.69 -2.83
CA LEU A 33 -13.62 3.74 -3.45
C LEU A 33 -12.79 4.33 -4.59
N ASN A 34 -13.33 5.35 -5.27
CA ASN A 34 -12.66 6.03 -6.36
C ASN A 34 -11.90 7.29 -5.89
N SER A 35 -11.80 7.50 -4.58
CA SER A 35 -11.07 8.62 -3.99
C SER A 35 -9.58 8.36 -3.97
N ASN A 36 -8.77 9.42 -4.11
CA ASN A 36 -7.32 9.37 -3.87
C ASN A 36 -6.97 9.45 -2.37
N ASP A 37 -7.95 9.51 -1.47
CA ASP A 37 -7.75 9.56 -0.02
C ASP A 37 -7.77 8.13 0.56
N PRO A 38 -6.63 7.60 1.04
CA PRO A 38 -6.54 6.23 1.55
C PRO A 38 -7.49 5.97 2.72
N ALA A 39 -7.77 6.98 3.55
CA ALA A 39 -8.67 6.83 4.68
C ALA A 39 -10.13 6.73 4.25
N LYS A 40 -10.54 7.42 3.17
CA LYS A 40 -11.87 7.25 2.56
C LYS A 40 -12.01 5.88 1.92
N VAL A 41 -11.01 5.47 1.15
CA VAL A 41 -10.99 4.14 0.51
C VAL A 41 -11.07 3.03 1.54
N LYS A 42 -10.27 3.09 2.62
CA LYS A 42 -10.30 2.09 3.69
C LYS A 42 -11.65 2.03 4.41
N ARG A 43 -12.29 3.17 4.67
CA ARG A 43 -13.65 3.20 5.23
C ARG A 43 -14.67 2.62 4.26
N ALA A 44 -14.58 3.00 2.99
CA ALA A 44 -15.45 2.47 1.94
C ALA A 44 -15.35 0.96 1.88
N LEU A 45 -14.16 0.37 1.71
CA LEU A 45 -13.94 -1.08 1.66
C LEU A 45 -14.55 -1.85 2.85
N ASN A 46 -14.65 -1.24 4.03
CA ASN A 46 -15.26 -1.86 5.21
C ASN A 46 -16.80 -1.75 5.27
N THR A 47 -17.42 -1.03 4.35
CA THR A 47 -18.87 -0.72 4.34
C THR A 47 -19.59 -1.18 3.07
N ILE A 48 -18.87 -1.40 1.96
CA ILE A 48 -19.47 -1.90 0.71
C ILE A 48 -19.82 -3.38 0.85
N ASP A 49 -20.75 -3.84 0.02
CA ASP A 49 -21.02 -5.27 -0.17
C ASP A 49 -19.73 -6.03 -0.56
N PRO A 50 -19.29 -7.03 0.22
CA PRO A 50 -18.10 -7.80 -0.09
C PRO A 50 -18.11 -8.44 -1.49
N ALA A 51 -19.29 -8.73 -2.06
CA ALA A 51 -19.41 -9.24 -3.42
C ALA A 51 -18.91 -8.24 -4.48
N MET A 52 -19.02 -6.94 -4.22
CA MET A 52 -18.45 -5.91 -5.11
C MET A 52 -16.93 -5.91 -5.08
N VAL A 53 -16.31 -6.16 -3.91
CA VAL A 53 -14.85 -6.24 -3.77
C VAL A 53 -14.30 -7.43 -4.57
N LEU A 54 -14.94 -8.60 -4.46
CA LEU A 54 -14.54 -9.78 -5.24
C LEU A 54 -14.67 -9.54 -6.75
N LYS A 55 -15.76 -8.90 -7.19
CA LYS A 55 -15.97 -8.55 -8.59
C LYS A 55 -14.91 -7.58 -9.14
N ASP A 56 -14.51 -6.59 -8.34
CA ASP A 56 -13.43 -5.67 -8.71
C ASP A 56 -12.10 -6.41 -8.87
N MET A 57 -11.83 -7.40 -8.02
CA MET A 57 -10.61 -8.22 -8.09
C MET A 57 -10.60 -9.20 -9.28
N GLU A 58 -11.76 -9.61 -9.80
CA GLU A 58 -11.90 -10.43 -11.02
C GLU A 58 -11.75 -9.60 -12.30
N THR A 59 -11.82 -8.28 -12.21
CA THR A 59 -11.70 -7.40 -13.38
C THR A 59 -10.24 -7.32 -13.79
N PRO A 60 -9.88 -7.53 -15.09
CA PRO A 60 -8.48 -7.47 -15.53
C PRO A 60 -7.81 -6.11 -15.32
N ALA A 61 -8.61 -5.05 -15.26
CA ALA A 61 -8.14 -3.71 -14.93
C ALA A 61 -8.04 -3.55 -13.42
N ARG A 62 -6.87 -3.11 -12.95
CA ARG A 62 -6.63 -2.81 -11.54
C ARG A 62 -7.68 -1.82 -11.00
N PRO A 63 -8.35 -2.12 -9.87
CA PRO A 63 -9.33 -1.21 -9.32
C PRO A 63 -8.67 0.04 -8.71
N ARG A 64 -9.32 1.19 -8.85
CA ARG A 64 -8.86 2.50 -8.34
C ARG A 64 -8.51 2.50 -6.86
N TRP A 65 -9.28 1.78 -6.04
CA TRP A 65 -9.02 1.69 -4.61
C TRP A 65 -7.67 1.03 -4.31
N ALA A 66 -7.20 0.11 -5.16
CA ALA A 66 -5.90 -0.53 -5.00
C ALA A 66 -4.73 0.41 -5.30
N GLU A 67 -4.93 1.47 -6.10
CA GLU A 67 -3.90 2.48 -6.37
C GLU A 67 -3.72 3.46 -5.20
N SER A 68 -4.74 3.58 -4.35
CA SER A 68 -4.77 4.54 -3.24
C SER A 68 -4.34 3.92 -1.90
N LEU A 69 -3.96 2.64 -1.89
CA LEU A 69 -3.53 1.92 -0.69
C LEU A 69 -2.05 1.55 -0.84
N GLU A 70 -1.28 1.86 0.19
CA GLU A 70 0.18 1.63 0.21
C GLU A 70 0.57 0.30 0.88
N ASP A 71 -0.38 -0.38 1.53
CA ASP A 71 -0.13 -1.58 2.34
C ASP A 71 -1.38 -2.48 2.41
N TRP A 72 -1.43 -3.40 3.39
CA TRP A 72 -2.56 -4.26 3.70
C TRP A 72 -3.84 -3.49 4.05
N VAL A 73 -4.93 -3.92 3.41
CA VAL A 73 -6.28 -3.62 3.84
C VAL A 73 -7.00 -4.91 4.20
N GLU A 74 -7.58 -4.92 5.39
CA GLU A 74 -8.49 -5.99 5.80
C GLU A 74 -9.92 -5.58 5.43
N VAL A 75 -10.61 -6.48 4.73
CA VAL A 75 -12.01 -6.37 4.38
C VAL A 75 -12.76 -7.50 5.06
N HIS A 76 -13.85 -7.18 5.75
CA HIS A 76 -14.72 -8.22 6.28
C HIS A 76 -15.38 -8.97 5.11
N MET A 77 -15.16 -10.27 5.06
CA MET A 77 -15.56 -11.12 3.94
C MET A 77 -16.16 -12.42 4.50
N PRO A 78 -17.49 -12.51 4.60
CA PRO A 78 -18.17 -13.71 5.07
C PRO A 78 -17.79 -14.94 4.24
N ARG A 79 -17.58 -16.08 4.90
CA ARG A 79 -17.19 -17.32 4.22
C ARG A 79 -18.16 -17.72 3.12
N SER A 80 -19.46 -17.51 3.31
CA SER A 80 -20.48 -17.86 2.30
C SER A 80 -20.33 -17.10 0.98
N ILE A 81 -19.70 -15.92 1.01
CA ILE A 81 -19.42 -15.10 -0.19
C ILE A 81 -18.06 -15.50 -0.77
N PHE A 82 -17.07 -15.79 0.08
CA PHE A 82 -15.72 -16.14 -0.34
C PHE A 82 -15.54 -17.59 -0.83
N GLU A 83 -16.24 -18.55 -0.23
CA GLU A 83 -16.11 -19.99 -0.55
C GLU A 83 -16.33 -20.34 -2.04
N PRO A 84 -17.27 -19.73 -2.78
CA PRO A 84 -17.40 -19.96 -4.22
C PRO A 84 -16.42 -19.13 -5.08
N TRP A 85 -15.57 -18.28 -4.47
CA TRP A 85 -14.67 -17.40 -5.22
C TRP A 85 -13.43 -18.15 -5.70
N GLU A 86 -13.41 -18.44 -7.00
CA GLU A 86 -12.23 -18.98 -7.69
C GLU A 86 -11.41 -17.82 -8.24
N ALA A 87 -10.52 -17.29 -7.42
CA ALA A 87 -9.64 -16.22 -7.84
C ALA A 87 -8.70 -16.73 -8.95
N GLN A 88 -8.89 -16.23 -10.17
CA GLN A 88 -7.83 -16.30 -11.18
C GLN A 88 -6.71 -15.41 -10.68
N GLN A 89 -5.47 -15.91 -10.67
CA GLN A 89 -4.31 -15.17 -10.19
C GLN A 89 -4.28 -13.81 -10.91
N GLY A 90 -4.71 -12.76 -10.22
CA GLY A 90 -4.68 -11.40 -10.72
C GLY A 90 -3.23 -10.99 -10.92
N ASP A 91 -3.05 -9.97 -11.76
CA ASP A 91 -1.86 -9.11 -11.87
C ASP A 91 -0.88 -9.27 -10.67
N GLU A 92 0.42 -9.43 -10.97
CA GLU A 92 1.55 -9.56 -10.03
C GLU A 92 1.56 -8.54 -8.88
N HIS A 93 0.75 -7.47 -8.99
CA HIS A 93 0.66 -6.36 -8.07
C HIS A 93 -0.44 -6.45 -6.99
N THR A 94 -1.27 -7.49 -6.94
CA THR A 94 -2.27 -7.67 -5.88
C THR A 94 -2.21 -9.06 -5.25
N TYR A 95 -1.84 -9.12 -3.97
CA TYR A 95 -1.88 -10.35 -3.17
C TYR A 95 -3.11 -10.35 -2.27
N TYR A 96 -3.65 -11.54 -1.98
CA TYR A 96 -4.75 -11.68 -1.05
C TYR A 96 -4.62 -12.94 -0.21
N GLU A 97 -5.05 -12.85 1.04
CA GLU A 97 -5.07 -13.95 2.01
C GLU A 97 -6.41 -13.94 2.73
N TYR A 98 -7.03 -15.11 2.89
CA TYR A 98 -8.28 -15.24 3.61
C TYR A 98 -8.08 -15.91 4.97
N ASP A 99 -8.38 -15.16 6.03
CA ASP A 99 -8.51 -15.68 7.38
C ASP A 99 -9.94 -16.19 7.60
N GLY A 100 -10.12 -17.51 7.49
CA GLY A 100 -11.41 -18.16 7.68
C GLY A 100 -11.94 -18.13 9.11
N LEU A 101 -11.08 -17.94 10.13
CA LEU A 101 -11.51 -17.81 11.52
C LEU A 101 -12.12 -16.43 11.78
N ARG A 102 -11.50 -15.39 11.23
CA ARG A 102 -11.97 -14.00 11.40
C ARG A 102 -12.94 -13.55 10.31
N GLN A 103 -13.13 -14.36 9.27
CA GLN A 103 -13.88 -14.00 8.07
C GLN A 103 -13.39 -12.68 7.50
N ARG A 104 -12.08 -12.61 7.25
CA ARG A 104 -11.40 -11.42 6.72
C ARG A 104 -10.57 -11.77 5.50
N LEU A 105 -10.72 -10.98 4.46
CA LEU A 105 -9.82 -10.97 3.32
C LEU A 105 -8.79 -9.85 3.56
N GLY A 106 -7.54 -10.24 3.74
CA GLY A 106 -6.41 -9.33 3.66
C GLY A 106 -6.08 -9.13 2.19
N ILE A 107 -6.19 -7.89 1.70
CA ILE A 107 -5.79 -7.51 0.34
C ILE A 107 -4.54 -6.65 0.48
N ARG A 108 -3.50 -7.03 -0.25
CA ARG A 108 -2.24 -6.34 -0.31
C ARG A 108 -2.06 -5.77 -1.71
N CYS A 109 -2.17 -4.46 -1.82
CA CYS A 109 -1.97 -3.74 -3.06
C CYS A 109 -0.52 -3.26 -3.11
N LEU A 110 0.27 -3.67 -4.11
CA LEU A 110 1.58 -3.05 -4.33
C LEU A 110 1.35 -1.63 -4.84
N PRO A 111 1.78 -0.57 -4.15
CA PRO A 111 1.81 0.74 -4.76
C PRO A 111 2.81 0.73 -5.92
N THR A 112 2.33 0.54 -7.16
CA THR A 112 3.14 0.51 -8.39
C THR A 112 3.90 1.82 -8.57
N SER A 113 3.29 2.95 -8.23
CA SER A 113 4.00 4.23 -8.26
C SER A 113 5.18 4.29 -7.29
N THR A 114 5.09 3.69 -6.11
CA THR A 114 6.18 3.65 -5.13
C THR A 114 7.24 2.64 -5.53
N HIS A 115 6.83 1.43 -5.92
CA HIS A 115 7.72 0.41 -6.46
C HIS A 115 8.50 0.92 -7.68
N ASP A 116 7.79 1.40 -8.70
CA ASP A 116 8.38 1.92 -9.94
C ASP A 116 9.17 3.21 -9.74
N SER A 117 8.83 4.01 -8.73
CA SER A 117 9.60 5.23 -8.43
C SER A 117 10.84 4.94 -7.59
N THR A 118 10.87 3.86 -6.80
CA THR A 118 11.98 3.62 -5.87
C THR A 118 13.28 3.30 -6.63
N SER A 119 13.22 2.46 -7.66
CA SER A 119 14.37 2.21 -8.56
C SER A 119 14.84 3.50 -9.26
N ARG A 120 13.89 4.31 -9.76
CA ARG A 120 14.19 5.59 -10.42
C ARG A 120 14.82 6.61 -9.48
N VAL A 121 14.30 6.74 -8.27
CA VAL A 121 14.81 7.65 -7.24
C VAL A 121 16.20 7.20 -6.79
N PHE A 122 16.39 5.91 -6.56
CA PHE A 122 17.69 5.33 -6.25
C PHE A 122 18.71 5.63 -7.34
N GLN A 123 18.35 5.43 -8.60
CA GLN A 123 19.24 5.72 -9.73
C GLN A 123 19.57 7.23 -9.80
N ALA A 124 18.57 8.09 -9.65
CA ALA A 124 18.76 9.54 -9.73
C ALA A 124 19.66 10.06 -8.59
N GLN A 125 19.36 9.67 -7.35
CA GLN A 125 20.15 10.06 -6.18
C GLN A 125 21.55 9.46 -6.22
N GLY A 126 21.67 8.17 -6.55
CA GLY A 126 22.96 7.52 -6.66
C GLY A 126 23.83 8.12 -7.77
N SER A 127 23.24 8.51 -8.90
CA SER A 127 23.96 9.25 -9.96
C SER A 127 24.44 10.62 -9.48
N GLN A 128 23.61 11.33 -8.70
CA GLN A 128 23.99 12.61 -8.10
C GLN A 128 25.16 12.45 -7.12
N GLU A 129 25.14 11.42 -6.27
CA GLU A 129 26.24 11.14 -5.32
C GLU A 129 27.52 10.71 -6.05
N ILE A 130 27.43 9.85 -7.07
CA ILE A 130 28.57 9.50 -7.92
C ILE A 130 29.17 10.75 -8.56
N GLY A 131 28.34 11.69 -9.02
CA GLY A 131 28.76 12.96 -9.59
C GLY A 131 29.57 13.87 -8.65
N LYS A 132 29.53 13.62 -7.33
CA LYS A 132 30.35 14.36 -6.34
C LYS A 132 31.73 13.74 -6.12
N LEU A 133 31.96 12.53 -6.61
CA LEU A 133 33.24 11.82 -6.43
C LEU A 133 34.31 12.32 -7.40
N SER A 134 35.55 11.86 -7.21
CA SER A 134 36.66 12.13 -8.14
C SER A 134 36.34 11.60 -9.54
N SER A 135 36.88 12.22 -10.60
CA SER A 135 36.69 11.75 -11.98
C SER A 135 37.14 10.30 -12.18
N GLN A 136 38.18 9.87 -11.45
CA GLN A 136 38.62 8.48 -11.47
C GLN A 136 37.54 7.55 -10.90
N SER A 137 36.95 7.91 -9.75
CA SER A 137 35.87 7.13 -9.11
C SER A 137 34.60 7.10 -9.96
N GLN A 138 34.23 8.23 -10.56
CA GLN A 138 33.09 8.33 -11.48
C GLN A 138 33.22 7.38 -12.67
N GLY A 139 34.43 7.26 -13.25
CA GLY A 139 34.67 6.35 -14.36
C GLY A 139 34.62 4.86 -14.00
N GLN A 140 34.62 4.53 -12.71
CA GLN A 140 34.61 3.16 -12.19
C GLN A 140 33.24 2.71 -11.69
N LEU A 141 32.43 3.60 -11.13
CA LEU A 141 31.12 3.25 -10.58
C LEU A 141 30.05 3.21 -11.67
N ILE A 142 29.20 2.20 -11.62
CA ILE A 142 28.05 2.00 -12.51
C ILE A 142 26.82 1.84 -11.63
N ILE A 143 25.79 2.63 -11.89
CA ILE A 143 24.45 2.50 -11.29
C ILE A 143 23.44 2.18 -12.38
N GLY A 144 22.56 1.21 -12.14
CA GLY A 144 21.59 0.76 -13.13
C GLY A 144 20.38 0.08 -12.53
N GLN A 145 19.50 -0.39 -13.40
CA GLN A 145 18.27 -1.13 -13.11
C GLN A 145 18.00 -2.12 -14.25
N SER A 146 17.07 -3.05 -14.06
CA SER A 146 16.58 -3.99 -15.11
C SER A 146 17.72 -4.75 -15.81
N THR A 147 18.73 -5.16 -15.05
CA THR A 147 19.89 -5.90 -15.57
C THR A 147 19.92 -7.27 -14.94
N GLN A 148 19.98 -8.31 -15.77
CA GLN A 148 20.07 -9.68 -15.31
C GLN A 148 21.51 -10.08 -15.02
N PHE A 149 21.72 -10.67 -13.86
CA PHE A 149 22.98 -11.23 -13.41
C PHE A 149 22.82 -12.75 -13.29
N MET A 150 23.77 -13.49 -13.87
CA MET A 150 23.77 -14.96 -13.87
C MET A 150 24.90 -15.49 -12.99
N GLY A 151 24.76 -16.71 -12.47
CA GLY A 151 25.83 -17.37 -11.71
C GLY A 151 25.64 -17.37 -10.20
N PHE A 152 24.43 -17.11 -9.70
CA PHE A 152 24.16 -17.23 -8.27
C PHE A 152 23.83 -18.68 -7.89
N ASP A 153 24.57 -19.20 -6.91
CA ASP A 153 24.39 -20.52 -6.32
C ASP A 153 23.97 -20.39 -4.85
N PHE A 154 22.78 -20.88 -4.52
CA PHE A 154 22.26 -20.89 -3.15
C PHE A 154 22.10 -22.34 -2.66
N PRO A 155 22.54 -22.69 -1.45
CA PRO A 155 22.32 -24.01 -0.89
C PRO A 155 20.84 -24.40 -0.91
N GLY A 156 20.53 -25.60 -1.40
CA GLY A 156 19.15 -26.10 -1.47
C GLY A 156 18.33 -25.62 -2.68
N LEU A 157 18.95 -24.93 -3.63
CA LEU A 157 18.32 -24.42 -4.84
C LEU A 157 19.13 -24.84 -6.09
N PRO A 158 18.52 -24.95 -7.29
CA PRO A 158 19.25 -25.24 -8.53
C PRO A 158 20.38 -24.22 -8.77
N PRO A 159 21.55 -24.67 -9.23
CA PRO A 159 22.70 -23.81 -9.47
C PRO A 159 22.53 -22.90 -10.68
N ASN A 160 23.40 -21.90 -10.80
CA ASN A 160 23.53 -20.95 -11.90
C ASN A 160 22.24 -20.16 -12.17
N ARG A 161 21.66 -19.59 -11.12
CA ARG A 161 20.43 -18.81 -11.23
C ARG A 161 20.68 -17.43 -11.82
N THR A 162 19.67 -16.96 -12.54
CA THR A 162 19.55 -15.58 -12.98
C THR A 162 18.77 -14.77 -11.94
N LYS A 163 19.25 -13.58 -11.62
CA LYS A 163 18.61 -12.60 -10.76
C LYS A 163 18.54 -11.25 -11.45
N GLU A 164 17.47 -10.51 -11.23
CA GLU A 164 17.23 -9.19 -11.81
C GLU A 164 16.82 -8.24 -10.69
N PRO A 165 17.75 -7.45 -10.13
CA PRO A 165 17.40 -6.50 -9.10
C PRO A 165 16.70 -5.27 -9.68
N ASP A 166 15.82 -4.67 -8.88
CA ASP A 166 15.15 -3.41 -9.24
C ASP A 166 16.13 -2.24 -9.40
N GLY A 167 17.26 -2.28 -8.69
CA GLY A 167 18.37 -1.36 -8.88
C GLY A 167 19.70 -1.96 -8.43
N TYR A 168 20.82 -1.47 -8.94
CA TYR A 168 22.14 -1.93 -8.50
C TYR A 168 23.22 -0.86 -8.59
N LEU A 169 24.27 -1.05 -7.81
CA LEU A 169 25.54 -0.35 -7.91
C LEU A 169 26.66 -1.38 -8.11
N THR A 170 27.58 -1.14 -9.04
CA THR A 170 28.75 -2.00 -9.26
C THR A 170 29.99 -1.22 -9.69
N LEU A 171 31.12 -1.91 -9.82
CA LEU A 171 32.34 -1.39 -10.42
C LEU A 171 32.50 -1.91 -11.85
N ARG A 172 33.05 -1.07 -12.73
CA ARG A 172 33.39 -1.43 -14.09
C ARG A 172 34.31 -2.65 -14.10
N GLY A 173 33.94 -3.66 -14.89
CA GLY A 173 34.69 -4.90 -15.04
C GLY A 173 34.41 -5.95 -13.95
N ARG A 174 33.51 -5.69 -12.99
CA ARG A 174 32.98 -6.76 -12.12
C ARG A 174 31.81 -7.48 -12.80
N GLU A 175 31.74 -8.77 -12.55
CA GLU A 175 30.68 -9.66 -13.02
C GLU A 175 29.37 -9.48 -12.23
N PHE A 176 29.48 -9.25 -10.93
CA PHE A 176 28.33 -9.15 -10.00
C PHE A 176 28.19 -7.74 -9.41
N PRO A 177 26.97 -7.34 -9.03
CA PRO A 177 26.74 -6.07 -8.36
C PRO A 177 27.39 -6.04 -6.97
N LEU A 178 27.76 -4.83 -6.53
CA LEU A 178 28.26 -4.59 -5.17
C LEU A 178 27.13 -4.38 -4.18
N VAL A 179 26.12 -3.64 -4.62
CA VAL A 179 24.91 -3.35 -3.87
C VAL A 179 23.75 -3.60 -4.80
N VAL A 180 22.74 -4.31 -4.30
CA VAL A 180 21.46 -4.47 -4.97
C VAL A 180 20.39 -3.75 -4.18
N LEU A 181 19.44 -3.18 -4.90
CA LEU A 181 18.19 -2.67 -4.39
C LEU A 181 17.11 -3.59 -4.93
N GLU A 182 16.36 -4.20 -4.01
CA GLU A 182 15.13 -4.90 -4.31
C GLU A 182 14.01 -4.07 -3.70
N THR A 183 13.13 -3.58 -4.55
CA THR A 183 11.93 -2.85 -4.19
C THR A 183 10.82 -3.88 -4.14
N GLY A 184 10.44 -4.28 -2.95
CA GLY A 184 9.50 -5.38 -2.85
C GLY A 184 9.23 -5.67 -1.40
N TRP A 185 8.61 -6.82 -1.15
CA TRP A 185 8.41 -7.21 0.21
C TRP A 185 9.75 -7.59 0.85
N ALA A 186 10.22 -6.74 1.75
CA ALA A 186 11.10 -7.16 2.81
C ALA A 186 10.34 -8.22 3.61
N GLY A 187 10.78 -9.49 3.55
CA GLY A 187 10.44 -10.48 4.56
C GLY A 187 10.72 -9.93 5.96
N ARG A 188 10.33 -10.66 7.01
CA ARG A 188 10.80 -10.28 8.36
C ARG A 188 12.33 -10.17 8.29
N GLU A 189 12.91 -9.22 9.02
CA GLU A 189 14.36 -8.99 9.03
C GLU A 189 15.18 -10.30 9.15
N ASP A 190 14.68 -11.24 9.95
CA ASP A 190 15.24 -12.59 10.14
C ASP A 190 15.30 -13.46 8.88
N ASP A 191 14.42 -13.24 7.91
CA ASP A 191 14.37 -13.96 6.64
C ASP A 191 15.28 -13.29 5.60
N LEU A 192 15.38 -11.96 5.62
CA LEU A 192 16.30 -11.20 4.78
C LEU A 192 17.77 -11.45 5.13
N ILE A 193 18.08 -11.63 6.41
CA ILE A 193 19.43 -11.98 6.89
C ILE A 193 19.86 -13.39 6.44
N LYS A 194 18.91 -14.29 6.18
CA LYS A 194 19.22 -15.65 5.70
C LYS A 194 19.43 -15.70 4.18
N ASP A 195 18.80 -14.78 3.45
CA ASP A 195 18.88 -14.71 1.99
C ASP A 195 20.09 -13.90 1.49
N ALA A 196 20.65 -13.02 2.34
CA ALA A 196 21.86 -12.21 2.09
C ALA A 196 23.16 -12.92 2.48
#